data_AF-A0A7S2MHJ4-F1
#
_entry.id   AF-A0A7S2MHJ4-F1
#
_cell.length_a   1.000
_cell.length_b   1.000
_cell.length_c   1.000
_cell.angle_alpha   90.00
_cell.angle_beta   90.00
_cell.angle_gamma   90.00
#
_symmetry.space_group_name_H-M   'P 1'
#
loop_
_entity.id
_entity.type
_entity.pdbx_description
1 polymer ?
#
loop_
_entity_poly.entity_id
_entity_poly.type
_entity_poly.pdbx_seq_one_letter_code
_entity_poly.pdbx_strand_id
1 'polypeptide(L)'
;HKSWCSLPRSAMALLLVQSPLGAVGCFDIFASSRMRALFLAVETFGALLLATVFFSVSGSMGGKRSHANCALTDAWAQVGRLIAIGSASVVLAGLPVLILQSMHQRGIRRFEAEGCRGWERQLRIWRIQDGVIWVLGSLYLGGAVLFICLVLANLDPADHMKWAIGALITVVEDLFVIPLAISLLLPVLSVTLVRLNCKL
;
A
#
# COMPACT_ATOMS: atom_id res chain seq x y z
N HIS A 1 28.77 23.38 -1.58
CA HIS A 1 28.76 23.50 -0.11
C HIS A 1 27.38 23.74 0.55
N LYS A 2 26.26 23.69 -0.18
CA LYS A 2 24.90 23.65 0.42
C LYS A 2 24.52 22.19 0.65
N SER A 3 24.70 21.61 1.84
CA SER A 3 24.61 20.13 1.96
C SER A 3 23.82 19.56 3.12
N TRP A 4 23.61 20.28 4.24
CA TRP A 4 22.87 19.73 5.39
C TRP A 4 21.69 20.60 5.80
N CYS A 5 21.81 21.93 5.70
CA CYS A 5 20.72 22.83 6.06
C CYS A 5 19.47 22.71 5.16
N SER A 6 19.59 22.14 3.96
CA SER A 6 18.45 21.90 3.05
C SER A 6 17.81 20.52 3.22
N LEU A 7 18.45 19.58 3.93
CA LEU A 7 17.90 18.24 4.18
C LEU A 7 16.50 18.25 4.79
N PRO A 8 16.19 19.01 5.86
CA PRO A 8 14.86 18.98 6.45
C PRO A 8 13.79 19.49 5.47
N ARG A 9 14.11 20.49 4.63
CA ARG A 9 13.18 21.01 3.62
C ARG A 9 12.92 19.99 2.51
N SER A 10 13.95 19.30 2.03
CA SER A 10 13.80 18.24 1.02
C SER A 10 13.08 17.02 1.58
N ALA A 11 13.40 16.61 2.82
CA ALA A 11 12.72 15.50 3.49
C ALA A 11 11.23 15.81 3.71
N MET A 12 10.89 17.03 4.16
CA MET A 12 9.50 17.45 4.31
C MET A 12 8.75 17.49 2.98
N ALA A 13 9.39 17.97 1.90
CA ALA A 13 8.79 17.96 0.58
C ALA A 13 8.56 16.52 0.07
N LEU A 14 9.54 15.63 0.27
CA LEU A 14 9.40 14.21 -0.08
C LEU A 14 8.34 13.51 0.76
N LEU A 15 8.26 13.80 2.07
CA LEU A 15 7.23 13.28 2.95
C LEU A 15 5.83 13.68 2.44
N LEU A 16 5.63 14.96 2.07
CA LEU A 16 4.35 15.41 1.53
C LEU A 16 4.01 14.73 0.20
N VAL A 17 4.99 14.54 -0.68
CA VAL A 17 4.76 13.92 -2.00
C VAL A 17 4.58 12.41 -1.92
N GLN A 18 5.31 11.73 -1.03
CA GLN A 18 5.29 10.27 -0.88
C GLN A 18 4.26 9.77 0.12
N SER A 19 3.83 10.61 1.07
CA SER A 19 2.75 10.21 1.98
C SER A 19 1.50 9.89 1.15
N PRO A 20 0.82 8.77 1.41
CA PRO A 20 -0.36 8.40 0.64
C PRO A 20 -1.46 9.47 0.68
N LEU A 21 -1.57 10.17 1.82
CA LEU A 21 -2.49 11.29 2.00
C LEU A 21 -2.09 12.53 1.19
N GLY A 22 -0.80 12.91 1.23
CA GLY A 22 -0.32 14.06 0.46
C GLY A 22 -0.35 13.79 -1.03
N ALA A 23 -0.10 12.55 -1.45
CA ALA A 23 -0.30 12.09 -2.81
C ALA A 23 -1.74 12.38 -3.27
N VAL A 24 -2.78 12.00 -2.53
CA VAL A 24 -4.18 12.27 -2.93
C VAL A 24 -4.47 13.77 -3.11
N GLY A 25 -3.83 14.63 -2.33
CA GLY A 25 -3.97 16.09 -2.39
C GLY A 25 -3.14 16.79 -3.48
N CYS A 26 -2.06 16.17 -3.95
CA CYS A 26 -1.25 16.73 -5.03
C CYS A 26 -1.96 16.62 -6.38
N PHE A 27 -2.02 17.73 -7.11
CA PHE A 27 -2.51 17.76 -8.49
C PHE A 27 -1.53 16.98 -9.38
N ASP A 28 -2.03 15.92 -10.00
CA ASP A 28 -1.32 15.20 -11.05
C ASP A 28 -2.13 15.34 -12.35
N ILE A 29 -1.42 15.61 -13.44
CA ILE A 29 -2.01 15.73 -14.78
C ILE A 29 -2.49 14.35 -15.26
N PHE A 30 -1.82 13.27 -14.83
CA PHE A 30 -2.08 11.92 -15.33
C PHE A 30 -3.15 11.17 -14.54
N ALA A 31 -3.23 11.42 -13.23
CA ALA A 31 -4.14 10.72 -12.32
C ALA A 31 -5.10 11.69 -11.62
N SER A 32 -6.41 11.47 -11.81
CA SER A 32 -7.42 12.19 -11.03
C SER A 32 -7.31 11.85 -9.54
N SER A 33 -7.54 12.84 -8.66
CA SER A 33 -7.56 12.63 -7.21
C SER A 33 -8.46 11.46 -6.78
N ARG A 34 -9.58 11.24 -7.49
CA ARG A 34 -10.49 10.10 -7.23
C ARG A 34 -9.85 8.74 -7.48
N MET A 35 -9.03 8.61 -8.53
CA MET A 35 -8.30 7.36 -8.81
C MET A 35 -7.23 7.10 -7.76
N ARG A 36 -6.52 8.14 -7.32
CA ARG A 36 -5.52 8.02 -6.25
C ARG A 36 -6.17 7.57 -4.94
N ALA A 37 -7.35 8.11 -4.62
CA ALA A 37 -8.13 7.66 -3.47
C ALA A 37 -8.59 6.20 -3.60
N LEU A 38 -8.98 5.74 -4.79
CA LEU A 38 -9.31 4.33 -5.03
C LEU A 38 -8.09 3.43 -4.79
N PHE A 39 -6.91 3.78 -5.32
CA PHE A 39 -5.69 3.00 -5.09
C PHE A 39 -5.31 2.95 -3.62
N LEU A 40 -5.39 4.09 -2.91
CA LEU A 40 -5.18 4.15 -1.47
C LEU A 40 -6.14 3.22 -0.72
N ALA A 41 -7.43 3.24 -1.06
CA ALA A 41 -8.42 2.37 -0.45
C ALA A 41 -8.13 0.88 -0.73
N VAL A 42 -7.82 0.52 -1.98
CA VAL A 42 -7.47 -0.85 -2.37
C VAL A 42 -6.24 -1.34 -1.62
N GLU A 43 -5.22 -0.50 -1.47
CA GLU A 43 -3.99 -0.81 -0.73
C GLU A 43 -4.27 -0.99 0.77
N THR A 44 -4.95 -0.03 1.41
CA THR A 44 -5.26 -0.08 2.84
C THR A 44 -6.17 -1.27 3.19
N PHE A 45 -7.26 -1.48 2.45
CA PHE A 45 -8.15 -2.61 2.69
C PHE A 45 -7.53 -3.94 2.27
N GLY A 46 -6.62 -3.95 1.30
CA GLY A 46 -5.82 -5.13 0.95
C GLY A 46 -4.88 -5.56 2.08
N ALA A 47 -4.20 -4.59 2.71
CA ALA A 47 -3.36 -4.85 3.88
C ALA A 47 -4.19 -5.39 5.06
N LEU A 48 -5.34 -4.75 5.35
CA LEU A 48 -6.28 -5.21 6.39
C LEU A 48 -6.84 -6.60 6.11
N LEU A 49 -7.19 -6.88 4.85
CA LEU A 49 -7.66 -8.19 4.41
C LEU A 49 -6.63 -9.27 4.73
N LEU A 50 -5.37 -9.05 4.37
CA LEU A 50 -4.32 -10.04 4.64
C LEU A 50 -4.01 -10.17 6.12
N ALA A 51 -3.92 -9.07 6.86
CA ALA A 51 -3.80 -9.14 8.32
C ALA A 51 -4.91 -10.03 8.90
N THR A 52 -6.14 -9.83 8.46
CA THR A 52 -7.32 -10.61 8.88
C THR A 52 -7.20 -12.09 8.50
N VAL A 53 -6.78 -12.40 7.28
CA VAL A 53 -6.51 -13.80 6.84
C VAL A 53 -5.46 -14.44 7.74
N PHE A 54 -4.38 -13.74 8.05
CA PHE A 54 -3.30 -14.29 8.87
C PHE A 54 -3.68 -14.48 10.32
N PHE A 55 -4.44 -13.57 10.91
CA PHE A 55 -5.00 -13.78 12.24
C PHE A 55 -5.97 -14.97 12.28
N SER A 56 -6.75 -15.17 11.21
CA SER A 56 -7.66 -16.31 11.08
C SER A 56 -6.91 -17.64 10.95
N VAL A 57 -5.88 -17.70 10.09
CA VAL A 57 -5.09 -18.92 9.83
C VAL A 57 -4.14 -19.25 10.98
N SER A 58 -3.64 -18.25 11.71
CA SER A 58 -2.72 -18.49 12.82
C SER A 58 -3.39 -19.12 14.04
N GLY A 59 -4.72 -19.25 14.05
CA GLY A 59 -5.46 -19.83 15.16
C GLY A 59 -5.43 -18.97 16.44
N SER A 60 -4.84 -17.77 16.38
CA SER A 60 -4.82 -16.79 17.48
C SER A 60 -6.24 -16.35 17.86
N MET A 61 -7.21 -16.56 16.95
CA MET A 61 -8.63 -16.25 17.10
C MET A 61 -9.51 -17.51 17.20
N GLY A 62 -8.92 -18.71 17.28
CA GLY A 62 -9.64 -19.99 17.32
C GLY A 62 -9.77 -20.51 18.76
N GLY A 63 -10.95 -20.31 19.36
CA GLY A 63 -11.22 -20.53 20.78
C GLY A 63 -10.78 -21.88 21.36
N LYS A 64 -10.24 -21.82 22.60
CA LYS A 64 -10.09 -22.80 23.71
C LYS A 64 -9.90 -24.32 23.46
N ARG A 65 -9.91 -24.83 22.23
CA ARG A 65 -9.86 -26.26 21.89
C ARG A 65 -8.64 -26.65 21.05
N SER A 66 -7.67 -25.76 20.87
CA SER A 66 -6.37 -26.17 20.35
C SER A 66 -5.66 -26.99 21.43
N HIS A 67 -5.49 -28.29 21.18
CA HIS A 67 -4.86 -29.24 22.11
C HIS A 67 -3.57 -28.65 22.68
N ALA A 68 -3.44 -28.67 24.01
CA ALA A 68 -2.31 -28.14 24.78
C ALA A 68 -0.92 -28.71 24.41
N ASN A 69 -0.85 -29.66 23.48
CA ASN A 69 0.37 -30.36 23.09
C ASN A 69 1.10 -29.75 21.88
N CYS A 70 0.55 -28.69 21.25
CA CYS A 70 1.24 -27.92 20.19
C CYS A 70 1.69 -26.53 20.66
N ALA A 71 2.13 -26.41 21.92
CA ALA A 71 2.88 -25.24 22.33
C ALA A 71 4.28 -25.32 21.71
N LEU A 72 4.49 -24.68 20.55
CA LEU A 72 5.84 -24.35 20.12
C LEU A 72 6.46 -23.46 21.20
N THR A 73 7.36 -24.02 22.01
CA THR A 73 8.09 -23.32 23.07
C THR A 73 9.10 -22.32 22.52
N ASP A 74 9.45 -22.42 21.24
CA ASP A 74 10.47 -21.58 20.63
C ASP A 74 9.86 -20.26 20.16
N ALA A 75 10.08 -19.22 20.97
CA ALA A 75 9.73 -17.84 20.62
C ALA A 75 10.28 -17.43 19.24
N TRP A 76 11.46 -17.93 18.85
CA TRP A 76 12.05 -17.67 17.55
C TRP A 76 11.26 -18.27 16.38
N ALA A 77 10.67 -19.46 16.55
CA ALA A 77 9.84 -20.06 15.51
C ALA A 77 8.56 -19.25 15.28
N GLN A 78 7.99 -18.68 16.35
CA GLN A 78 6.83 -17.79 16.24
C GLN A 78 7.16 -16.49 15.51
N VAL A 79 8.28 -15.84 15.87
CA VAL A 79 8.75 -14.61 15.19
C VAL A 79 9.03 -14.90 13.71
N GLY A 80 9.74 -15.99 13.39
CA GLY A 80 10.04 -16.37 12.01
C GLY A 80 8.77 -16.61 11.18
N ARG A 81 7.76 -17.27 11.76
CA ARG A 81 6.46 -17.46 11.11
C ARG A 81 5.76 -16.13 10.84
N LEU A 82 5.75 -15.20 11.80
CA LEU A 82 5.15 -13.88 11.63
C LEU A 82 5.83 -13.06 10.53
N ILE A 83 7.16 -13.12 10.44
CA ILE A 83 7.92 -12.45 9.38
C ILE A 83 7.62 -13.05 8.00
N ALA A 84 7.62 -14.38 7.87
CA ALA A 84 7.30 -15.07 6.61
C ALA A 84 5.88 -14.75 6.14
N ILE A 85 4.94 -14.74 7.07
CA ILE A 85 3.56 -14.32 6.85
C ILE A 85 3.48 -12.86 6.40
N GLY A 86 4.10 -11.94 7.15
CA GLY A 86 4.04 -10.51 6.85
C GLY A 86 4.63 -10.19 5.48
N SER A 87 5.79 -10.77 5.16
CA SER A 87 6.43 -10.60 3.85
C SER A 87 5.59 -11.16 2.70
N ALA A 88 5.04 -12.37 2.84
CA ALA A 88 4.12 -12.93 1.83
C ALA A 88 2.85 -12.08 1.68
N SER A 89 2.37 -11.49 2.79
CA SER A 89 1.23 -10.58 2.77
C SER A 89 1.49 -9.38 1.89
N VAL A 90 2.59 -8.66 2.13
CA VAL A 90 2.92 -7.42 1.42
C VAL A 90 3.00 -7.67 -0.08
N VAL A 91 3.62 -8.78 -0.48
CA VAL A 91 3.70 -9.17 -1.90
C VAL A 91 2.31 -9.43 -2.47
N LEU A 92 1.48 -10.23 -1.79
CA LEU A 92 0.15 -10.60 -2.27
C LEU A 92 -0.83 -9.40 -2.30
N ALA A 93 -0.80 -8.50 -1.31
CA ALA A 93 -1.61 -7.28 -1.29
C ALA A 93 -1.15 -6.27 -2.33
N GLY A 94 0.15 -6.25 -2.63
CA GLY A 94 0.70 -5.40 -3.68
C GLY A 94 0.25 -5.82 -5.09
N LEU A 95 -0.06 -7.09 -5.32
CA LEU A 95 -0.39 -7.60 -6.67
C LEU A 95 -1.60 -6.88 -7.31
N PRO A 96 -2.78 -6.78 -6.64
CA PRO A 96 -3.91 -6.02 -7.19
C PRO A 96 -3.53 -4.57 -7.53
N VAL A 97 -2.79 -3.89 -6.63
CA VAL A 97 -2.37 -2.50 -6.83
C VAL A 97 -1.43 -2.38 -8.03
N LEU A 98 -0.44 -3.27 -8.14
CA LEU A 98 0.52 -3.29 -9.25
C LEU A 98 -0.18 -3.56 -10.59
N ILE A 99 -1.14 -4.48 -10.62
CA ILE A 99 -1.94 -4.75 -11.82
C ILE A 99 -2.70 -3.48 -12.22
N LEU A 100 -3.41 -2.85 -11.28
CA LEU A 100 -4.16 -1.63 -11.57
C LEU A 100 -3.24 -0.46 -11.99
N GLN A 101 -2.10 -0.29 -11.33
CA GLN A 101 -1.10 0.72 -11.67
C GLN A 101 -0.49 0.48 -13.06
N SER A 102 -0.20 -0.79 -13.41
CA SER A 102 0.32 -1.14 -14.73
C SER A 102 -0.67 -0.79 -15.85
N MET A 103 -1.98 -0.99 -15.62
CA MET A 103 -3.01 -0.58 -16.56
C MET A 103 -3.17 0.94 -16.65
N HIS A 104 -2.82 1.67 -15.57
CA HIS A 104 -2.87 3.13 -15.52
C HIS A 104 -1.65 3.81 -16.16
N GLN A 105 -0.59 3.08 -16.52
CA GLN A 105 0.59 3.70 -17.15
C GLN A 105 0.22 4.33 -18.51
N ARG A 106 0.10 5.66 -18.52
CA ARG A 106 -0.20 6.45 -19.72
C ARG A 106 1.08 6.99 -20.33
N GLY A 107 1.46 6.46 -21.49
CA GLY A 107 2.52 7.04 -22.29
C GLY A 107 2.09 8.35 -22.95
N ILE A 108 2.90 9.41 -22.83
CA ILE A 108 2.69 10.66 -23.57
C ILE A 108 2.87 10.37 -25.06
N ARG A 109 1.79 10.50 -25.84
CA ARG A 109 1.82 10.39 -27.30
C ARG A 109 1.62 11.77 -27.90
N ARG A 110 2.45 12.13 -28.87
CA ARG A 110 2.32 13.37 -29.66
C ARG A 110 1.39 13.11 -30.83
N PHE A 111 0.46 14.03 -31.07
CA PHE A 111 -0.46 14.00 -32.19
C PHE A 111 -0.30 15.31 -32.97
N GLU A 112 -0.57 15.27 -34.28
CA GLU A 112 -0.35 16.41 -35.18
C GLU A 112 -1.31 17.58 -34.91
N ALA A 113 -2.56 17.27 -34.54
CA ALA A 113 -3.58 18.25 -34.20
C ALA A 113 -4.58 17.70 -33.18
N GLU A 114 -5.14 18.60 -32.36
CA GLU A 114 -6.28 18.29 -31.49
C GLU A 114 -7.51 17.93 -32.34
N GLY A 115 -8.25 16.89 -31.96
CA GLY A 115 -9.42 16.41 -32.71
C GLY A 115 -9.12 15.49 -33.88
N CYS A 116 -7.86 15.11 -34.13
CA CYS A 116 -7.57 14.06 -35.12
C CYS A 116 -8.16 12.71 -34.68
N ARG A 117 -8.51 11.83 -35.64
CA ARG A 117 -9.09 10.50 -35.34
C ARG A 117 -8.22 9.66 -34.39
N GLY A 118 -6.90 9.83 -34.45
CA GLY A 118 -5.96 9.17 -33.54
C GLY A 118 -6.10 9.64 -32.09
N TRP A 119 -6.28 10.95 -31.87
CA TRP A 119 -6.49 11.57 -30.56
C TRP A 119 -7.77 11.06 -29.90
N GLU A 120 -8.90 11.08 -30.62
CA GLU A 120 -10.19 10.62 -30.09
C GLU A 120 -10.18 9.12 -29.74
N ARG A 121 -9.53 8.30 -30.59
CA ARG A 121 -9.40 6.87 -30.33
C ARG A 121 -8.58 6.61 -29.06
N GLN A 122 -7.50 7.36 -28.86
CA GLN A 122 -6.66 7.25 -27.65
C GLN A 122 -7.44 7.66 -26.39
N LEU A 123 -8.16 8.78 -26.44
CA LEU A 123 -9.04 9.23 -25.36
C LEU A 123 -10.11 8.19 -25.01
N ARG A 124 -10.71 7.54 -26.01
CA ARG A 124 -11.68 6.47 -25.78
C ARG A 124 -11.05 5.27 -25.09
N ILE A 125 -9.85 4.86 -25.51
CA ILE A 125 -9.10 3.77 -24.85
C ILE A 125 -8.82 4.14 -23.40
N TRP A 126 -8.34 5.34 -23.10
CA TRP A 126 -8.09 5.79 -21.73
C TRP A 126 -9.36 5.80 -20.88
N ARG A 127 -10.49 6.26 -21.41
CA ARG A 127 -11.78 6.20 -20.68
C ARG A 127 -12.23 4.78 -20.39
N ILE A 128 -12.03 3.85 -21.33
CA ILE A 128 -12.36 2.43 -21.12
C ILE A 128 -11.44 1.83 -20.06
N GLN A 129 -10.13 2.08 -20.14
CA GLN A 129 -9.15 1.64 -19.14
C GLN A 129 -9.53 2.15 -17.75
N ASP A 130 -9.89 3.43 -17.63
CA ASP A 130 -10.34 4.02 -16.38
C ASP A 130 -11.59 3.31 -15.84
N GLY A 131 -12.57 3.04 -16.71
CA GLY A 131 -13.77 2.28 -16.35
C GLY A 131 -13.43 0.88 -15.83
N VAL A 132 -12.53 0.17 -16.48
CA VAL A 132 -12.06 -1.17 -16.05
C VAL A 132 -11.36 -1.09 -14.69
N ILE A 133 -10.48 -0.11 -14.48
CA ILE A 133 -9.79 0.12 -13.20
C ILE A 133 -10.83 0.35 -12.09
N TRP A 134 -11.84 1.17 -12.33
CA TRP A 134 -12.90 1.44 -11.35
C TRP A 134 -13.70 0.20 -11.00
N VAL A 135 -14.10 -0.59 -11.99
CA VAL A 135 -14.87 -1.83 -11.77
C VAL A 135 -14.04 -2.84 -10.98
N LEU A 136 -12.81 -3.12 -11.42
CA LEU A 136 -11.94 -4.09 -10.75
C LEU A 136 -11.54 -3.64 -9.34
N GLY A 137 -11.14 -2.38 -9.18
CA GLY A 137 -10.77 -1.82 -7.89
C GLY A 137 -11.93 -1.82 -6.89
N SER A 138 -13.14 -1.44 -7.34
CA SER A 138 -14.33 -1.45 -6.48
C SER A 138 -14.78 -2.85 -6.13
N LEU A 139 -14.72 -3.80 -7.07
CA LEU A 139 -15.04 -5.20 -6.83
C LEU A 139 -14.09 -5.82 -5.79
N TYR A 140 -12.79 -5.60 -5.96
CA TYR A 140 -11.78 -6.04 -4.99
C TYR A 140 -12.01 -5.42 -3.61
N LEU A 141 -12.22 -4.10 -3.55
CA LEU A 141 -12.48 -3.39 -2.31
C LEU A 141 -13.74 -3.91 -1.60
N GLY A 142 -14.83 -4.11 -2.34
CA GLY A 142 -16.07 -4.68 -1.81
C GLY A 142 -15.85 -6.10 -1.28
N GLY A 143 -15.13 -6.95 -2.01
CA GLY A 143 -14.76 -8.29 -1.56
C GLY A 143 -13.91 -8.28 -0.29
N ALA A 144 -12.92 -7.39 -0.21
CA ALA A 144 -12.07 -7.23 0.97
C ALA A 144 -12.88 -6.81 2.20
N VAL A 145 -13.75 -5.81 2.06
CA VAL A 145 -14.65 -5.35 3.14
C VAL A 145 -15.58 -6.47 3.59
N LEU A 146 -16.24 -7.17 2.66
CA LEU A 146 -17.13 -8.29 2.99
C LEU A 146 -16.41 -9.39 3.76
N PHE A 147 -15.21 -9.77 3.32
CA PHE A 147 -14.41 -10.78 4.02
C PHE A 147 -14.03 -10.33 5.43
N ILE A 148 -13.55 -9.09 5.59
CA ILE A 148 -13.20 -8.53 6.90
C ILE A 148 -14.43 -8.56 7.82
N CYS A 149 -15.60 -8.11 7.34
CA CYS A 149 -16.84 -8.14 8.10
C CYS A 149 -17.25 -9.56 8.50
N LEU A 150 -17.12 -10.54 7.60
CA LEU A 150 -17.40 -11.95 7.90
C LEU A 150 -16.49 -12.50 8.99
N VAL A 151 -15.20 -12.19 8.96
CA VAL A 151 -14.26 -12.64 9.99
C VAL A 151 -14.56 -11.95 11.33
N LEU A 152 -14.81 -10.64 11.31
CA LEU A 152 -15.22 -9.88 12.50
C LEU A 152 -16.50 -10.41 13.14
N ALA A 153 -17.46 -10.89 12.33
CA ALA A 153 -18.70 -11.47 12.83
C ALA A 153 -18.51 -12.83 13.51
N ASN A 154 -17.49 -13.60 13.11
CA ASN A 154 -17.19 -14.93 13.69
C ASN A 154 -16.14 -14.87 14.81
N LEU A 155 -15.62 -13.68 15.08
CA LEU A 155 -14.53 -13.45 16.02
C LEU A 155 -15.05 -13.44 17.46
N ASP A 156 -14.34 -14.10 18.36
CA ASP A 156 -14.65 -14.04 19.79
C ASP A 156 -14.49 -12.59 20.31
N PRO A 157 -15.39 -12.09 21.19
CA PRO A 157 -15.32 -10.71 21.69
C PRO A 157 -13.98 -10.33 22.36
N ALA A 158 -13.29 -11.32 22.93
CA ALA A 158 -11.98 -11.12 23.56
C ALA A 158 -10.85 -10.79 22.56
N ASP A 159 -11.03 -11.15 21.29
CA ASP A 159 -10.02 -10.97 20.24
C ASP A 159 -10.31 -9.76 19.32
N HIS A 160 -11.51 -9.17 19.42
CA HIS A 160 -11.90 -7.95 18.68
C HIS A 160 -10.90 -6.81 18.91
N MET A 161 -10.56 -6.56 20.18
CA MET A 161 -9.63 -5.49 20.55
C MET A 161 -8.22 -5.75 20.06
N LYS A 162 -7.74 -7.01 20.12
CA LYS A 162 -6.40 -7.36 19.65
C LYS A 162 -6.29 -7.17 18.13
N TRP A 163 -7.30 -7.62 17.40
CA TRP A 163 -7.38 -7.40 15.96
C TRP A 163 -7.44 -5.90 15.63
N ALA A 164 -8.28 -5.13 16.32
CA ALA A 164 -8.41 -3.69 16.07
C ALA A 164 -7.12 -2.92 16.33
N ILE A 165 -6.40 -3.26 17.41
CA ILE A 165 -5.07 -2.69 17.70
C ILE A 165 -4.07 -3.08 16.61
N GLY A 166 -4.04 -4.35 16.19
CA GLY A 166 -3.17 -4.82 15.10
C GLY A 166 -3.44 -4.09 13.78
N ALA A 167 -4.72 -4.00 13.40
CA ALA A 167 -5.17 -3.25 12.23
C ALA A 167 -4.77 -1.77 12.30
N LEU A 168 -4.94 -1.13 13.46
CA LEU A 168 -4.53 0.26 13.66
C LEU A 168 -3.02 0.44 13.54
N ILE A 169 -2.22 -0.46 14.11
CA ILE A 169 -0.76 -0.43 13.98
C ILE A 169 -0.36 -0.52 12.51
N THR A 170 -0.93 -1.45 11.75
CA THR A 170 -0.66 -1.57 10.30
C THR A 170 -0.99 -0.29 9.55
N VAL A 171 -2.15 0.32 9.82
CA VAL A 171 -2.55 1.60 9.18
C VAL A 171 -1.58 2.72 9.54
N VAL A 172 -1.15 2.81 10.81
CA VAL A 172 -0.19 3.83 11.25
C VAL A 172 1.19 3.61 10.60
N GLU A 173 1.63 2.36 10.50
CA GLU A 173 2.87 1.99 9.85
C GLU A 173 2.88 2.39 8.37
N ASP A 174 1.82 2.05 7.64
CA ASP A 174 1.71 2.31 6.21
C ASP A 174 1.52 3.81 5.91
N LEU A 175 0.75 4.55 6.72
CA LEU A 175 0.46 5.96 6.46
C LEU A 175 1.55 6.91 6.93
N PHE A 176 2.27 6.57 8.01
CA PHE A 176 3.21 7.49 8.66
C PHE A 176 4.62 6.93 8.74
N VAL A 177 4.80 5.72 9.26
CA VAL A 177 6.14 5.19 9.58
C VAL A 177 6.94 4.92 8.31
N ILE A 178 6.37 4.20 7.34
CA ILE A 178 7.05 3.85 6.09
C ILE A 178 7.37 5.10 5.26
N PRO A 179 6.42 6.03 4.99
CA PRO A 179 6.72 7.25 4.25
C PRO A 179 7.76 8.13 4.95
N LEU A 180 7.72 8.22 6.28
CA LEU A 180 8.71 8.96 7.06
C LEU A 180 10.10 8.33 6.93
N ALA A 181 10.21 7.01 7.04
CA ALA A 181 11.47 6.29 6.84
C ALA A 181 12.04 6.52 5.43
N ILE A 182 11.24 6.36 4.38
CA ILE A 182 11.68 6.54 2.98
C ILE A 182 12.09 8.01 2.74
N SER A 183 11.31 8.97 3.22
CA SER A 183 11.58 10.41 3.06
C SER A 183 12.88 10.87 3.72
N LEU A 184 13.33 10.18 4.77
CA LEU A 184 14.61 10.42 5.43
C LEU A 184 15.76 9.66 4.76
N LEU A 185 15.54 8.39 4.41
CA LEU A 185 16.57 7.53 3.84
C LEU A 185 17.01 8.00 2.44
N LEU A 186 16.08 8.37 1.56
CA LEU A 186 16.42 8.75 0.18
C LEU A 186 17.35 9.99 0.10
N PRO A 187 17.08 11.11 0.78
CA PRO A 187 18.00 12.25 0.80
C PRO A 187 19.36 11.91 1.38
N VAL A 188 19.40 11.15 2.48
CA VAL A 188 20.66 10.74 3.11
C VAL A 188 21.49 9.92 2.13
N LEU A 189 20.89 8.91 1.49
CA LEU A 189 21.54 8.09 0.47
C LEU A 189 22.03 8.92 -0.72
N SER A 190 21.23 9.89 -1.19
CA SER A 190 21.65 10.74 -2.29
C SER A 190 22.86 11.61 -1.94
N VAL A 191 22.92 12.15 -0.72
CA VAL A 191 24.04 12.97 -0.25
C VAL A 191 25.30 12.12 -0.04
N THR A 192 25.16 10.92 0.51
CA THR A 192 26.31 10.01 0.71
C THR A 192 26.87 9.54 -0.62
N LEU A 193 26.04 9.15 -1.58
CA LEU A 193 26.47 8.75 -2.92
C LEU A 193 27.19 9.88 -3.66
N VAL A 194 26.66 11.10 -3.64
CA VAL A 194 27.32 12.27 -4.24
C VAL A 194 28.68 12.54 -3.58
N ARG A 195 28.78 12.39 -2.25
CA ARG A 195 30.05 12.55 -1.53
C ARG A 195 31.07 11.48 -1.85
N LEU A 196 30.65 10.23 -2.05
CA LEU A 196 31.54 9.14 -2.44
C LEU A 196 32.07 9.37 -3.86
N ASN A 197 31.21 9.77 -4.80
CA ASN A 197 31.62 10.05 -6.18
C ASN A 197 32.54 11.27 -6.32
N CYS A 198 32.44 12.29 -5.46
CA CYS A 198 33.36 13.44 -5.50
C CYS A 198 34.74 13.16 -4.89
N LYS A 199 34.94 12.01 -4.22
CA LYS A 199 36.24 11.63 -3.66
C LYS A 199 37.07 10.75 -4.60
N LEU A 200 36.43 10.21 -5.66
CA LEU A 200 37.06 9.45 -6.74
C LEU A 200 37.50 10.41 -7.85
#